data_AF-A0A5C9DYT3-F1
#
_entry.id   AF-A0A5C9DYT3-F1
#
_cell.length_a   1.000
_cell.length_b   1.000
_cell.length_c   1.000
_cell.angle_alpha   90.00
_cell.angle_beta   90.00
_cell.angle_gamma   90.00
#
_symmetry.space_group_name_H-M   'P 1'
#
loop_
_entity.id
_entity.type
_entity.pdbx_description
1 polymer ?
#
loop_
_entity_poly.entity_id
_entity_poly.type
_entity_poly.pdbx_seq_one_letter_code
_entity_poly.pdbx_strand_id
1 'polypeptide(L)'
;MIGAKIDVRISDLTEPIYQFAELNKSSMVIISNASPITAAWMTRNFNPDLIDNATETFDEAWEQSISILEITSENFKKIGASLDTVLSKAAREVTKSKD
;
A
#
# COMPACT_ATOMS: atom_id res chain seq x y z
N MET A 1 -19.11 -13.89 14.48
CA MET A 1 -18.92 -12.66 13.67
C MET A 1 -17.75 -12.90 12.74
N ILE A 2 -17.98 -12.89 11.43
CA ILE A 2 -16.89 -12.92 10.45
C ILE A 2 -16.45 -11.46 10.30
N GLY A 3 -15.41 -11.07 11.04
CA GLY A 3 -14.83 -9.73 10.92
C GLY A 3 -13.98 -9.64 9.66
N ALA A 4 -14.04 -8.50 8.95
CA ALA A 4 -13.08 -8.19 7.91
C ALA A 4 -11.69 -8.05 8.55
N LYS A 5 -10.71 -8.81 8.05
CA LYS A 5 -9.30 -8.64 8.43
C LYS A 5 -8.71 -7.57 7.51
N ILE A 6 -8.24 -6.48 8.10
CA ILE A 6 -7.54 -5.42 7.39
C ILE A 6 -6.09 -5.48 7.86
N ASP A 7 -5.17 -5.48 6.90
CA ASP A 7 -3.73 -5.38 7.16
C ASP A 7 -3.16 -4.26 6.30
N VAL A 8 -2.14 -3.59 6.82
CA VAL A 8 -1.43 -2.52 6.14
C VAL A 8 0.04 -2.82 6.30
N ARG A 9 0.78 -2.78 5.20
CA ARG A 9 2.19 -3.15 5.20
C ARG A 9 3.02 -2.07 4.53
N ILE A 10 4.26 -1.95 4.97
CA ILE A 10 5.23 -0.97 4.47
C ILE A 10 6.44 -1.74 3.97
N SER A 11 6.94 -1.34 2.80
CA SER A 11 8.15 -1.93 2.20
C SER A 11 9.07 -0.82 1.68
N ASP A 12 10.38 -1.05 1.74
CA ASP A 12 11.41 -0.18 1.18
C ASP A 12 11.80 -0.66 -0.24
N LEU A 13 10.78 -0.90 -1.07
CA LEU A 13 11.01 -1.37 -2.43
C LEU A 13 11.70 -0.27 -3.23
N THR A 14 12.86 -0.62 -3.79
CA THR A 14 13.67 0.25 -4.63
C THR A 14 13.07 0.42 -6.02
N GLU A 15 12.25 -0.54 -6.46
CA GLU A 15 11.55 -0.51 -7.74
C GLU A 15 10.12 0.04 -7.56
N PRO A 16 9.68 0.99 -8.40
CA PRO A 16 8.36 1.57 -8.29
C PRO A 16 7.28 0.55 -8.68
N ILE A 17 6.42 0.18 -7.73
CA ILE A 17 5.16 -0.48 -8.06
C ILE A 17 4.21 0.57 -8.65
N TYR A 18 3.49 0.23 -9.71
CA TYR A 18 2.36 1.03 -10.18
C TYR A 18 1.39 1.28 -9.01
N GLN A 19 0.83 2.49 -8.94
CA GLN A 19 -0.22 2.76 -7.96
C GLN A 19 -1.51 2.19 -8.51
N PHE A 20 -2.00 1.11 -7.91
CA PHE A 20 -3.24 0.50 -8.34
C PHE A 20 -4.07 -0.03 -7.16
N ALA A 21 -5.35 -0.21 -7.43
CA ALA A 21 -6.29 -0.88 -6.54
C ALA A 21 -6.99 -1.99 -7.31
N GLU A 22 -7.16 -3.15 -6.68
CA GLU A 22 -7.71 -4.33 -7.32
C GLU A 22 -8.87 -4.91 -6.50
N LEU A 23 -9.79 -5.56 -7.20
CA LEU A 23 -10.86 -6.35 -6.59
C LEU A 23 -10.70 -7.82 -7.04
N ASN A 24 -10.12 -8.67 -6.19
CA ASN A 24 -10.07 -10.14 -6.36
C ASN A 24 -9.77 -10.62 -7.79
N LYS A 25 -8.78 -10.04 -8.47
CA LYS A 25 -8.39 -10.31 -9.87
C LYS A 25 -9.49 -10.06 -10.91
N SER A 26 -10.66 -9.52 -10.55
CA SER A 26 -11.72 -9.24 -11.52
C SER A 26 -11.49 -7.94 -12.29
N SER A 27 -10.91 -6.96 -11.60
CA SER A 27 -10.79 -5.59 -12.09
C SER A 27 -9.77 -4.80 -11.30
N MET A 28 -9.20 -3.80 -11.96
CA MET A 28 -8.15 -2.94 -11.42
C MET A 28 -8.40 -1.48 -11.80
N VAL A 29 -8.03 -0.57 -10.90
CA VAL A 29 -7.80 0.85 -11.21
C VAL A 29 -6.31 1.10 -11.20
N ILE A 30 -5.76 1.62 -12.30
CA ILE A 30 -4.38 2.11 -12.34
C ILE A 30 -4.40 3.64 -12.22
N ILE A 31 -3.56 4.18 -11.35
CA ILE A 31 -3.40 5.60 -11.09
C ILE A 31 -2.09 6.06 -11.74
N SER A 32 -2.20 7.04 -12.64
CA SER A 32 -1.06 7.70 -13.28
C SER A 32 -0.83 9.06 -12.67
N ASN A 33 0.38 9.27 -12.16
CA ASN A 33 0.83 10.52 -11.55
C ASN A 33 1.33 11.55 -12.57
N ALA A 34 1.05 11.35 -13.86
CA ALA A 34 1.23 12.41 -14.85
C ALA A 34 0.38 13.64 -14.47
N SER A 35 0.70 14.81 -15.00
CA SER A 35 -0.14 16.02 -14.83
C SER A 35 -1.00 16.21 -16.08
N PRO A 36 -2.35 16.11 -15.99
CA PRO A 36 -3.16 15.90 -14.80
C PRO A 36 -3.15 14.44 -14.31
N ILE A 37 -3.37 14.24 -13.00
CA ILE A 37 -3.51 12.90 -12.42
C ILE A 37 -4.70 12.21 -13.09
N THR A 38 -4.48 11.00 -13.57
CA THR A 38 -5.51 10.21 -14.26
C THR A 38 -5.64 8.84 -13.63
N ALA A 39 -6.85 8.29 -13.66
CA ALA A 39 -7.14 6.94 -13.22
C ALA A 39 -7.85 6.19 -14.35
N ALA A 40 -7.40 4.97 -14.63
CA ALA A 40 -7.97 4.09 -15.64
C ALA A 40 -8.52 2.82 -15.00
N TRP A 41 -9.80 2.53 -15.20
CA TRP A 41 -10.43 1.28 -14.79
C TRP A 41 -10.31 0.24 -15.90
N MET A 42 -9.95 -0.98 -15.53
CA MET A 42 -9.86 -2.12 -16.43
C MET A 42 -10.44 -3.38 -15.80
N THR A 43 -10.97 -4.26 -16.64
CA THR A 43 -11.50 -5.57 -16.22
C THR A 43 -10.61 -6.67 -16.77
N ARG A 44 -10.60 -7.83 -16.10
CA ARG A 44 -9.83 -8.98 -16.54
C ARG A 44 -10.24 -9.47 -17.93
N ASN A 45 -11.51 -9.28 -18.30
CA ASN A 45 -12.02 -9.61 -19.63
C ASN A 45 -11.40 -8.74 -20.73
N PHE A 46 -10.96 -7.52 -20.39
CA PHE A 46 -10.33 -6.61 -21.34
C PHE A 46 -8.84 -6.92 -21.50
N ASN A 47 -8.13 -7.12 -20.39
CA ASN A 47 -6.72 -7.48 -20.39
C ASN A 47 -6.38 -8.38 -19.19
N PRO A 48 -6.46 -9.70 -19.35
CA PRO A 48 -6.21 -10.63 -18.26
C PRO A 48 -4.75 -10.61 -17.82
N ASP A 49 -3.82 -10.56 -18.78
CA ASP A 49 -2.37 -10.60 -18.52
C ASP A 49 -1.93 -9.41 -17.66
N LEU A 50 -2.47 -8.22 -17.93
CA LEU A 50 -2.13 -7.03 -17.15
C LEU A 50 -2.59 -7.16 -15.69
N ILE A 51 -3.80 -7.66 -15.47
CA ILE A 51 -4.30 -7.86 -14.10
C ILE A 51 -3.50 -8.96 -13.41
N ASP A 52 -3.32 -10.11 -14.06
CA ASP A 52 -2.65 -11.26 -13.46
C ASP A 52 -1.19 -10.93 -13.08
N ASN A 53 -0.45 -10.25 -13.97
CA ASN A 53 0.92 -9.80 -13.70
C ASN A 53 0.99 -8.76 -12.58
N ALA A 54 0.05 -7.81 -12.57
CA ALA A 54 0.03 -6.78 -11.52
C ALA A 54 -0.29 -7.37 -10.15
N THR A 55 -1.21 -8.35 -10.07
CA THR A 55 -1.45 -9.05 -8.80
C THR A 55 -0.24 -9.85 -8.36
N GLU A 56 0.45 -10.55 -9.28
CA GLU A 56 1.66 -11.31 -8.95
C GLU A 56 2.75 -10.40 -8.38
N THR A 57 3.02 -9.25 -9.02
CA THR A 57 3.97 -8.24 -8.49
C THR A 57 3.53 -7.69 -7.13
N PHE A 58 2.24 -7.47 -6.90
CA PHE A 58 1.75 -7.05 -5.59
C PHE A 58 1.91 -8.13 -4.53
N ASP A 59 1.60 -9.39 -4.85
CA ASP A 59 1.75 -10.52 -3.92
C ASP A 59 3.23 -10.68 -3.50
N GLU A 60 4.16 -10.61 -4.45
CA GLU A 60 5.61 -10.63 -4.18
C GLU A 60 6.04 -9.46 -3.26
N ALA A 61 5.57 -8.24 -3.56
CA ALA A 61 5.85 -7.07 -2.75
C ALA A 61 5.23 -7.16 -1.35
N TRP A 62 4.03 -7.73 -1.25
CA TRP A 62 3.28 -7.92 -0.03
C TRP A 62 3.97 -8.92 0.90
N GLU A 63 4.50 -10.02 0.37
CA GLU A 63 5.27 -11.01 1.13
C GLU A 63 6.58 -10.43 1.69
N GLN A 64 7.20 -9.50 0.96
CA GLN A 64 8.44 -8.85 1.39
C GLN A 64 8.19 -7.66 2.35
N SER A 65 6.94 -7.19 2.44
CA SER A 65 6.57 -6.03 3.24
C SER A 65 6.32 -6.37 4.72
N ILE A 66 6.51 -5.37 5.59
CA ILE A 66 6.35 -5.51 7.03
C ILE A 66 4.94 -5.03 7.41
N SER A 67 4.15 -5.88 8.07
CA SER A 67 2.85 -5.45 8.61
C SER A 67 3.04 -4.43 9.72
N ILE A 68 2.32 -3.32 9.64
CA ILE A 68 2.35 -2.27 10.68
C ILE A 68 1.78 -2.78 12.00
N LEU A 69 0.90 -3.79 11.97
CA LEU A 69 0.29 -4.38 13.15
C LEU A 69 1.25 -5.34 13.86
N GLU A 70 2.26 -5.84 13.15
CA GLU A 70 3.26 -6.79 13.64
C GLU A 70 4.67 -6.17 13.73
N ILE A 71 4.78 -4.84 13.65
CA ILE A 71 6.06 -4.14 13.77
C ILE A 71 6.67 -4.40 15.16
N THR A 72 7.89 -4.95 15.17
CA THR A 72 8.70 -5.13 16.37
C THR A 72 9.82 -4.09 16.43
N SER A 73 10.39 -3.87 17.61
CA SER A 73 11.53 -2.95 17.86
C SER A 73 12.75 -3.20 16.96
N GLU A 74 12.91 -4.41 16.44
CA GLU A 74 14.00 -4.81 15.54
C GLU A 74 13.70 -4.41 14.08
N ASN A 75 12.43 -4.48 13.66
CA ASN A 75 11.97 -4.02 12.35
C ASN A 75 12.02 -2.49 12.21
N PHE A 76 11.91 -1.74 13.33
CA PHE A 76 12.09 -0.28 13.34
C PHE A 76 13.45 0.19 12.83
N LYS A 77 14.53 -0.57 13.07
CA LYS A 77 15.89 -0.20 12.63
C LYS A 77 16.10 -0.44 11.14
N LYS A 78 15.39 -1.40 10.55
CA LYS A 78 15.49 -1.73 9.12
C LYS A 78 14.78 -0.69 8.24
N ILE A 79 13.76 -0.01 8.76
CA ILE A 79 12.99 1.02 8.04
C ILE A 79 13.75 2.38 7.97
N GLY A 80 14.99 2.44 8.44
CA GLY A 80 16.00 3.42 8.01
C GLY A 80 15.86 4.88 8.51
N ALA A 81 14.66 5.46 8.67
CA ALA A 81 14.51 6.82 9.19
C ALA A 81 13.09 7.15 9.68
N SER A 82 12.92 7.11 11.00
CA SER A 82 11.98 7.89 11.83
C SER A 82 10.46 7.73 11.60
N LEU A 83 9.94 6.52 11.83
CA LEU A 83 8.56 6.38 12.28
C LEU A 83 8.28 7.22 13.54
N ASP A 84 9.27 7.48 14.41
CA ASP A 84 9.13 8.43 15.52
C ASP A 84 8.77 9.85 15.06
N THR A 85 9.32 10.34 13.94
CA THR A 85 8.95 11.66 13.39
C THR A 85 7.55 11.62 12.78
N VAL A 86 7.17 10.54 12.10
CA VAL A 86 5.85 10.40 11.47
C VAL A 86 4.75 10.21 12.52
N LEU A 87 4.97 9.35 13.51
CA LEU A 87 4.05 9.08 14.61
C LEU A 87 3.95 10.27 15.57
N SER A 88 5.06 10.94 15.91
CA SER A 88 5.00 12.18 16.70
C SER A 88 4.29 13.30 15.96
N LYS A 89 4.46 13.41 14.64
CA LYS A 89 3.74 14.39 13.82
C LYS A 89 2.24 14.05 13.72
N ALA A 90 1.89 12.78 13.53
CA ALA A 90 0.50 12.33 13.51
C ALA A 90 -0.20 12.52 14.87
N ALA A 91 0.45 12.15 15.97
CA ALA A 91 -0.07 12.35 17.33
C ALA A 91 -0.27 13.84 17.66
N ARG A 92 0.65 14.70 17.19
CA ARG A 92 0.58 16.15 17.39
C ARG A 92 -0.56 16.80 16.60
N GLU A 93 -0.87 16.33 15.41
CA GLU A 93 -2.02 16.82 14.62
C GLU A 93 -3.37 16.36 15.20
N VAL A 94 -3.47 15.13 15.71
CA VAL A 94 -4.68 14.64 16.41
C VAL A 94 -4.96 15.39 17.71
N THR A 95 -3.91 15.89 18.37
CA THR A 95 -4.07 16.67 19.62
C THR A 95 -4.53 18.10 19.33
N LYS A 96 -4.09 18.71 18.21
CA LYS A 96 -4.54 20.05 17.79
C LYS A 96 -5.99 20.12 17.30
N SER A 97 -6.57 19.01 16.84
CA SER A 97 -7.96 19.01 16.35
C SER A 97 -9.01 18.87 17.47
N LYS A 98 -8.58 18.85 18.73
CA LYS A 98 -9.45 18.73 19.92
C LYS A 98 -9.56 20.02 20.74
N ASP A 99 -8.86 21.09 20.33
CA ASP A 99 -9.03 22.46 20.81
C ASP A 99 -9.84 23.27 19.77
#